data_AF-A0A8X6I3R1-F1
#
_entry.id   AF-A0A8X6I3R1-F1
#
_cell.length_a   1.000
_cell.length_b   1.000
_cell.length_c   1.000
_cell.angle_alpha   90.00
_cell.angle_beta   90.00
_cell.angle_gamma   90.00
#
_symmetry.space_group_name_H-M   'P 1'
#
loop_
_entity.id
_entity.type
_entity.pdbx_description
1 polymer ?
#
loop_
_entity_poly.entity_id
_entity_poly.type
_entity_poly.pdbx_seq_one_letter_code
_entity_poly.pdbx_strand_id
1 'polypeptide(L)'
;MFPEEGLKRVEEATRTAGKPVSSWTCLLDLEGLNMRHLWRPGVKALLHIIEIVEANYPETMGRVLIVRAPRVFPILWTLVSTFINDTTRSKFIFYAGNNYQGSGGLIDFVDKKYLPDFLGGDSETKICEGGLVPKSFYMSVEDYEKEKAEGHHLFDDSMYHVISLLKGQFHEVVLSITDKGSVICWDFDVMKDDVSFCVFRTQQPLPPPEKEQNEEELQGCGHPSLPLGMLNLETPVHSVIPKDWVLGKDYFLVETALTCKDGESVQVCFL
;
A
#
# COMPACT_ATOMS: atom_id res chain seq x y z
N MET A 1 -12.04 4.96 -17.38
CA MET A 1 -13.46 5.24 -17.08
C MET A 1 -13.66 6.55 -16.32
N PHE A 2 -12.99 6.81 -15.17
CA PHE A 2 -13.26 8.03 -14.37
C PHE A 2 -12.94 9.38 -15.07
N PRO A 3 -11.79 9.59 -15.74
CA PRO A 3 -11.49 10.89 -16.34
C PRO A 3 -12.38 11.22 -17.55
N GLU A 4 -12.62 10.24 -18.41
CA GLU A 4 -13.45 10.38 -19.62
C GLU A 4 -14.91 10.69 -19.29
N GLU A 5 -15.46 10.02 -18.28
CA GLU A 5 -16.81 10.31 -17.78
C GLU A 5 -16.87 11.72 -17.17
N GLY A 6 -15.81 12.14 -16.47
CA GLY A 6 -15.67 13.51 -15.99
C GLY A 6 -15.74 14.54 -17.11
N LEU A 7 -15.03 14.31 -18.22
CA LEU A 7 -15.06 15.20 -19.39
C LEU A 7 -16.46 15.30 -20.02
N LYS A 8 -17.16 14.17 -20.17
CA LYS A 8 -18.55 14.16 -20.69
C LYS A 8 -19.49 14.99 -19.81
N ARG A 9 -19.37 14.86 -18.49
CA ARG A 9 -20.18 15.62 -17.54
C ARG A 9 -19.86 17.11 -17.56
N VAL A 10 -18.58 17.47 -17.76
CA VAL A 10 -18.15 18.86 -17.92
C VAL A 10 -18.72 19.48 -19.20
N GLU A 11 -18.77 18.73 -20.30
CA GLU A 11 -19.40 19.17 -21.54
C GLU A 11 -20.92 19.39 -21.37
N GLU A 12 -21.61 18.45 -20.74
CA GLU A 12 -23.03 18.58 -20.42
C GLU A 12 -23.32 19.75 -19.47
N ALA A 13 -22.48 19.94 -18.46
CA ALA A 13 -22.57 21.07 -17.54
C ALA A 13 -22.38 22.41 -18.28
N THR A 14 -21.44 22.47 -19.23
CA THR A 14 -21.23 23.65 -20.09
C THR A 14 -22.49 23.99 -20.88
N ARG A 15 -23.10 22.98 -21.53
CA ARG A 15 -24.34 23.14 -22.30
C ARG A 15 -25.50 23.64 -21.42
N THR A 16 -25.64 23.06 -20.22
CA THR A 16 -26.75 23.35 -19.32
C THR A 16 -26.58 24.71 -18.62
N ALA A 17 -25.36 25.07 -18.24
CA ALA A 17 -25.06 26.32 -17.55
C ALA A 17 -24.96 27.52 -18.49
N GLY A 18 -24.89 27.30 -19.82
CA GLY A 18 -24.75 28.35 -20.82
C GLY A 18 -23.42 29.11 -20.73
N LYS A 19 -22.42 28.55 -20.04
CA LYS A 19 -21.08 29.11 -19.86
C LYS A 19 -20.04 27.99 -19.85
N PRO A 20 -18.79 28.25 -20.26
CA PRO A 20 -17.74 27.25 -20.21
C PRO A 20 -17.53 26.70 -18.79
N VAL A 21 -17.65 25.38 -18.66
CA VAL A 21 -17.18 24.61 -17.51
C VAL A 21 -16.03 23.76 -18.02
N SER A 22 -14.88 23.83 -17.37
CA SER A 22 -13.65 23.16 -17.83
C SER A 22 -13.06 22.20 -16.81
N SER A 23 -13.60 22.16 -15.59
CA SER A 23 -13.05 21.34 -14.52
C SER A 23 -14.12 20.74 -13.63
N TRP A 24 -13.72 19.71 -12.90
CA TRP A 24 -14.57 18.98 -11.95
C TRP A 24 -13.95 18.98 -10.55
N THR A 25 -14.81 18.83 -9.54
CA THR A 25 -14.39 18.70 -8.14
C THR A 25 -14.51 17.25 -7.71
N CYS A 26 -13.45 16.70 -7.15
CA CYS A 26 -13.41 15.37 -6.55
C CYS A 26 -13.66 15.48 -5.05
N LEU A 27 -14.57 14.67 -4.51
CA LEU A 27 -14.75 14.49 -3.07
C LEU A 27 -14.26 13.10 -2.71
N LEU A 28 -13.16 13.01 -1.96
CA LEU A 28 -12.59 11.77 -1.49
C LEU A 28 -12.85 11.64 0.00
N ASP A 29 -13.68 10.66 0.32
CA ASP A 29 -13.90 10.21 1.67
C ASP A 29 -12.94 9.07 2.00
N LEU A 30 -12.16 9.26 3.05
CA LEU A 30 -11.11 8.32 3.47
C LEU A 30 -11.47 7.58 4.77
N GLU A 31 -12.73 7.63 5.20
CA GLU A 31 -13.20 6.80 6.31
C GLU A 31 -12.89 5.31 6.04
N GLY A 32 -12.36 4.62 7.06
CA GLY A 32 -11.99 3.20 6.94
C GLY A 32 -10.58 2.94 6.36
N LEU A 33 -9.90 3.96 5.82
CA LEU A 33 -8.51 3.83 5.38
C LEU A 33 -7.64 3.35 6.56
N ASN A 34 -6.90 2.28 6.31
CA ASN A 34 -6.06 1.60 7.29
C ASN A 34 -4.83 0.98 6.60
N MET A 35 -3.92 0.43 7.39
CA MET A 35 -2.65 -0.13 6.91
C MET A 35 -2.78 -1.18 5.81
N ARG A 36 -3.90 -1.92 5.71
CA ARG A 36 -4.10 -2.91 4.64
C ARG A 36 -4.06 -2.29 3.26
N HIS A 37 -4.49 -1.04 3.14
CA HIS A 37 -4.50 -0.30 1.88
C HIS A 37 -3.11 0.13 1.41
N LEU A 38 -2.09 0.03 2.28
CA LEU A 38 -0.70 0.33 1.95
C LEU A 38 0.06 -0.88 1.41
N TRP A 39 -0.62 -1.99 1.09
CA TRP A 39 0.03 -3.12 0.42
C TRP A 39 0.66 -2.69 -0.89
N ARG A 40 1.89 -3.18 -1.13
CA ARG A 40 2.73 -2.67 -2.22
C ARG A 40 2.08 -2.79 -3.61
N PRO A 41 1.44 -3.91 -3.99
CA PRO A 41 0.80 -4.01 -5.30
C PRO A 41 -0.34 -3.01 -5.48
N GLY A 42 -1.19 -2.81 -4.46
CA GLY A 42 -2.27 -1.83 -4.51
C GLY A 42 -1.77 -0.38 -4.60
N VAL A 43 -0.73 -0.05 -3.84
CA VAL A 43 -0.07 1.26 -3.94
C VAL A 43 0.54 1.46 -5.33
N LYS A 44 1.26 0.46 -5.87
CA LYS A 44 1.81 0.52 -7.24
C LYS A 44 0.71 0.78 -8.28
N ALA A 45 -0.42 0.07 -8.20
CA ALA A 45 -1.55 0.27 -9.09
C ALA A 45 -2.13 1.69 -8.96
N LEU A 46 -2.29 2.21 -7.74
CA LEU A 46 -2.75 3.58 -7.50
C LEU A 46 -1.79 4.62 -8.12
N LEU A 47 -0.48 4.46 -7.90
CA LEU A 47 0.53 5.37 -8.45
C LEU A 47 0.52 5.36 -9.98
N HIS A 48 0.36 4.18 -10.59
CA HIS A 48 0.25 4.05 -12.04
C HIS A 48 -1.01 4.75 -12.60
N ILE A 49 -2.15 4.64 -11.90
CA ILE A 49 -3.36 5.38 -12.27
C ILE A 49 -3.12 6.89 -12.20
N ILE A 50 -2.48 7.38 -11.13
CA ILE A 50 -2.18 8.80 -10.95
C ILE A 50 -1.26 9.30 -12.07
N GLU A 51 -0.21 8.55 -12.39
CA GLU A 51 0.71 8.86 -13.49
C GLU A 51 -0.02 8.97 -14.84
N ILE A 52 -0.90 8.02 -15.15
CA ILE A 52 -1.72 8.06 -16.37
C ILE A 52 -2.62 9.31 -16.38
N VAL A 53 -3.28 9.62 -15.27
CA VAL A 53 -4.20 10.76 -15.17
C VAL A 53 -3.44 12.08 -15.32
N GLU A 54 -2.32 12.25 -14.64
CA GLU A 54 -1.46 13.44 -14.72
C GLU A 54 -0.91 13.65 -16.13
N ALA A 55 -0.51 12.58 -16.82
CA ALA A 55 0.05 12.66 -18.16
C ALA A 55 -1.00 12.94 -19.25
N ASN A 56 -2.21 12.39 -19.13
CA ASN A 56 -3.21 12.41 -20.21
C ASN A 56 -4.36 13.40 -20.01
N TYR A 57 -4.62 13.84 -18.77
CA TYR A 57 -5.74 14.72 -18.44
C TYR A 57 -5.31 15.97 -17.66
N PRO A 58 -4.29 16.72 -18.12
CA PRO A 58 -3.80 17.90 -17.41
C PRO A 58 -4.89 18.97 -17.30
N GLU A 59 -4.89 19.71 -16.19
CA GLU A 59 -5.81 20.82 -15.92
C GLU A 59 -7.32 20.53 -15.93
N THR A 60 -7.73 19.26 -16.02
CA THR A 60 -9.15 18.87 -15.93
C THR A 60 -9.66 18.85 -14.49
N MET A 61 -8.78 18.59 -13.53
CA MET A 61 -9.10 18.58 -12.11
C MET A 61 -9.14 20.01 -11.57
N GLY A 62 -10.26 20.38 -10.95
CA GLY A 62 -10.44 21.70 -10.33
C GLY A 62 -10.00 21.70 -8.87
N ARG A 63 -10.57 20.80 -8.06
CA ARG A 63 -10.27 20.64 -6.63
C ARG A 63 -10.42 19.19 -6.19
N VAL A 64 -9.68 18.79 -5.16
CA VAL A 64 -9.84 17.51 -4.47
C VAL A 64 -10.08 17.78 -3.00
N LEU A 65 -11.29 17.46 -2.52
CA LEU A 65 -11.71 17.64 -1.14
C LEU A 65 -11.49 16.31 -0.40
N ILE A 66 -10.56 16.28 0.54
CA ILE A 66 -10.26 15.10 1.36
C ILE A 66 -10.98 15.22 2.71
N VAL A 67 -11.85 14.26 3.03
CA VAL A 67 -12.59 14.23 4.31
C VAL A 67 -12.35 12.93 5.06
N ARG A 68 -12.56 12.99 6.38
CA ARG A 68 -12.47 11.84 7.31
C ARG A 68 -11.16 11.04 7.20
N ALA A 69 -10.07 11.72 6.86
CA ALA A 69 -8.74 11.13 6.73
C ALA A 69 -8.23 10.59 8.09
N PRO A 70 -7.93 9.28 8.19
CA PRO A 70 -7.43 8.68 9.41
C PRO A 70 -5.92 8.89 9.57
N ARG A 71 -5.36 8.52 10.73
CA ARG A 71 -3.94 8.73 11.08
C ARG A 71 -2.94 8.08 10.13
N VAL A 72 -3.35 7.09 9.33
CA VAL A 72 -2.51 6.46 8.30
C VAL A 72 -2.37 7.32 7.04
N PHE A 73 -3.28 8.27 6.80
CA PHE A 73 -3.30 9.09 5.59
C PHE A 73 -1.98 9.81 5.27
N PRO A 74 -1.26 10.43 6.24
CA PRO A 74 0.01 11.09 5.93
C PRO A 74 1.05 10.18 5.27
N ILE A 75 1.06 8.89 5.60
CA ILE A 75 1.96 7.90 4.99
C ILE A 75 1.57 7.69 3.51
N LEU A 76 0.29 7.42 3.25
CA LEU A 76 -0.23 7.30 1.88
C LEU A 76 0.04 8.57 1.07
N TRP A 77 -0.19 9.74 1.66
CA TRP A 77 0.05 11.03 1.01
C TRP A 77 1.52 11.24 0.68
N THR A 78 2.45 10.79 1.54
CA THR A 78 3.88 10.87 1.26
C THR A 78 4.25 10.04 0.04
N LEU A 79 3.65 8.86 -0.13
CA LEU A 79 3.85 8.01 -1.31
C LEU A 79 3.22 8.60 -2.57
N VAL A 80 1.99 9.11 -2.46
CA VAL A 80 1.20 9.60 -3.59
C VAL A 80 1.68 10.97 -4.08
N SER A 81 2.03 11.87 -3.18
CA SER A 81 2.34 13.26 -3.50
C SER A 81 3.58 13.41 -4.39
N THR A 82 4.50 12.45 -4.39
CA THR A 82 5.69 12.45 -5.26
C THR A 82 5.35 12.27 -6.74
N PHE A 83 4.18 11.73 -7.05
CA PHE A 83 3.67 11.54 -8.42
C PHE A 83 2.71 12.64 -8.88
N ILE A 84 2.46 13.64 -8.02
CA ILE A 84 1.53 14.73 -8.29
C ILE A 84 2.34 16.02 -8.46
N ASN A 85 2.15 16.72 -9.58
CA ASN A 85 2.81 17.99 -9.84
C ASN A 85 2.32 19.10 -8.88
N ASP A 86 3.09 20.18 -8.72
CA ASP A 86 2.78 21.24 -7.75
C ASP A 86 1.45 21.95 -8.01
N THR A 87 1.07 22.12 -9.28
CA THR A 87 -0.22 22.71 -9.68
C THR A 87 -1.37 21.83 -9.20
N THR A 88 -1.37 20.53 -9.50
CA THR A 88 -2.40 19.59 -9.03
C THR A 88 -2.37 19.49 -7.50
N ARG A 89 -1.19 19.46 -6.88
CA ARG A 89 -1.03 19.40 -5.42
C ARG A 89 -1.73 20.58 -4.72
N SER A 90 -1.65 21.77 -5.29
CA SER A 90 -2.32 22.98 -4.77
C SER A 90 -3.86 22.90 -4.78
N LYS A 91 -4.44 21.97 -5.55
CA LYS A 91 -5.88 21.75 -5.68
C LYS A 91 -6.45 20.85 -4.57
N PHE A 92 -5.59 20.19 -3.78
CA PHE A 92 -6.00 19.36 -2.66
C PHE A 92 -6.33 20.22 -1.44
N ILE A 93 -7.50 19.98 -0.85
CA ILE A 93 -7.97 20.61 0.37
C ILE A 93 -8.21 19.50 1.39
N PHE A 94 -7.47 19.57 2.50
CA PHE A 94 -7.54 18.58 3.57
C PHE A 94 -8.37 19.08 4.73
N TYR A 95 -9.40 18.31 5.08
CA TYR A 95 -10.23 18.57 6.25
C TYR A 95 -9.81 17.70 7.43
N ALA A 96 -9.73 18.31 8.61
CA ALA A 96 -9.33 17.66 9.86
C ALA A 96 -10.54 17.53 10.78
N GLY A 97 -10.84 16.31 11.22
CA GLY A 97 -12.04 16.04 12.01
C GLY A 97 -13.31 16.43 11.25
N ASN A 98 -14.20 17.18 11.90
CA ASN A 98 -15.50 17.58 11.33
C ASN A 98 -15.52 19.02 10.79
N ASN A 99 -14.36 19.65 10.57
CA ASN A 99 -14.30 21.02 10.07
C ASN A 99 -14.86 21.19 8.64
N TYR A 100 -15.05 20.09 7.90
CA TYR A 100 -15.67 20.07 6.58
C TYR A 100 -17.18 20.39 6.60
N GLN A 101 -17.85 20.34 7.76
CA GLN A 101 -19.30 20.57 7.88
C GLN A 101 -19.67 22.04 8.12
N GLY A 102 -18.70 22.90 8.42
CA GLY A 102 -18.92 24.32 8.73
C GLY A 102 -18.66 25.26 7.54
N SER A 103 -18.61 26.56 7.82
CA SER A 103 -18.12 27.58 6.88
C SER A 103 -16.64 27.32 6.55
N GLY A 104 -16.25 27.45 5.29
CA GLY A 104 -14.97 26.98 4.75
C GLY A 104 -14.97 25.47 4.38
N GLY A 105 -16.08 24.78 4.63
CA GLY A 105 -16.26 23.34 4.43
C GLY A 105 -16.76 22.96 3.04
N LEU A 106 -17.36 21.77 2.94
CA LEU A 106 -17.84 21.22 1.66
C LEU A 106 -18.95 22.08 1.05
N ILE A 107 -19.80 22.69 1.89
CA ILE A 107 -20.94 23.50 1.46
C ILE A 107 -20.55 24.77 0.68
N ASP A 108 -19.31 25.24 0.83
CA ASP A 108 -18.78 26.36 0.06
C ASP A 108 -18.39 25.95 -1.38
N PHE A 109 -18.26 24.65 -1.63
CA PHE A 109 -17.82 24.08 -2.91
C PHE A 109 -18.90 23.24 -3.60
N VAL A 110 -19.78 22.62 -2.83
CA VAL A 110 -20.80 21.68 -3.29
C VAL A 110 -22.14 22.07 -2.68
N ASP A 111 -23.13 22.33 -3.53
CA ASP A 111 -24.50 22.62 -3.10
C ASP A 111 -25.06 21.44 -2.28
N LYS A 112 -25.75 21.75 -1.18
CA LYS A 112 -26.17 20.79 -0.16
C LYS A 112 -27.01 19.64 -0.74
N LYS A 113 -27.81 19.92 -1.76
CA LYS A 113 -28.62 18.93 -2.49
C LYS A 113 -27.83 17.87 -3.24
N TYR A 114 -26.55 18.11 -3.53
CA TYR A 114 -25.65 17.15 -4.19
C TYR A 114 -24.67 16.50 -3.21
N LEU A 115 -24.53 17.06 -2.01
CA LEU A 115 -23.65 16.53 -0.99
C LEU A 115 -24.30 15.28 -0.36
N PRO A 116 -23.55 14.19 -0.13
CA PRO A 116 -24.08 13.01 0.55
C PRO A 116 -24.58 13.33 1.96
N ASP A 117 -25.69 12.69 2.35
CA ASP A 117 -26.30 12.80 3.67
C ASP A 117 -25.35 12.49 4.83
N PHE A 118 -24.52 11.45 4.71
CA PHE A 118 -23.51 11.08 5.70
C PHE A 118 -22.39 12.12 5.88
N LEU A 119 -22.27 13.09 4.96
CA LEU A 119 -21.38 14.25 5.07
C LEU A 119 -22.12 15.55 5.44
N GLY A 120 -23.42 15.48 5.75
CA GLY A 120 -24.27 16.61 6.14
C GLY A 120 -25.04 17.27 5.00
N GLY A 121 -25.12 16.61 3.84
CA GLY A 121 -25.93 17.05 2.70
C GLY A 121 -27.37 16.52 2.70
N ASP A 122 -28.06 16.70 1.58
CA ASP A 122 -29.44 16.24 1.37
C ASP A 122 -29.54 15.14 0.28
N SER A 123 -28.41 14.69 -0.28
CA SER A 123 -28.37 13.68 -1.33
C SER A 123 -28.27 12.28 -0.73
N GLU A 124 -29.26 11.42 -1.02
CA GLU A 124 -29.14 9.99 -0.79
C GLU A 124 -28.07 9.41 -1.71
N THR A 125 -26.97 8.94 -1.13
CA THR A 125 -25.88 8.32 -1.87
C THR A 125 -26.34 7.00 -2.52
N LYS A 126 -26.12 6.88 -3.83
CA LYS A 126 -26.29 5.62 -4.59
C LYS A 126 -24.97 4.89 -4.84
N ILE A 127 -23.90 5.35 -4.19
CA ILE A 127 -22.58 4.75 -4.32
C ILE A 127 -22.58 3.49 -3.47
N CYS A 128 -22.40 2.33 -4.08
CA CYS A 128 -22.23 1.09 -3.34
C CYS A 128 -20.98 1.19 -2.46
N GLU A 129 -21.14 0.98 -1.16
CA GLU A 129 -19.99 0.72 -0.30
C GLU A 129 -19.28 -0.53 -0.83
N GLY A 130 -17.95 -0.44 -0.98
CA GLY A 130 -17.15 -1.59 -1.35
C GLY A 130 -17.20 -2.70 -0.28
N GLY A 131 -16.41 -3.74 -0.47
CA GLY A 131 -16.32 -4.81 0.51
C GLY A 131 -15.22 -5.79 0.15
N LEU A 132 -15.13 -6.87 0.92
CA LEU A 132 -14.24 -7.97 0.58
C LEU A 132 -14.72 -8.60 -0.73
N VAL A 133 -13.81 -8.72 -1.70
CA VAL A 133 -14.07 -9.42 -2.95
C VAL A 133 -14.25 -10.91 -2.62
N PRO A 134 -15.39 -11.54 -2.97
CA PRO A 134 -15.57 -12.97 -2.70
C PRO A 134 -14.47 -13.81 -3.38
N LYS A 135 -13.95 -14.82 -2.69
CA LYS A 135 -12.85 -15.68 -3.20
C LYS A 135 -13.16 -16.35 -4.54
N SER A 136 -14.45 -16.52 -4.88
CA SER A 136 -14.87 -17.05 -6.19
C SER A 136 -14.54 -16.14 -7.37
N PHE A 137 -14.26 -14.86 -7.14
CA PHE A 137 -13.80 -13.92 -8.17
C PHE A 137 -12.28 -13.88 -8.29
N TYR A 138 -11.56 -14.61 -7.44
CA TYR A 138 -10.11 -14.64 -7.53
C TYR A 138 -9.73 -15.45 -8.75
N MET A 139 -8.71 -14.98 -9.46
CA MET A 139 -8.16 -15.71 -10.57
C MET A 139 -7.62 -17.06 -10.09
N SER A 140 -7.79 -18.11 -10.90
CA SER A 140 -7.20 -19.41 -10.58
C SER A 140 -5.67 -19.32 -10.65
N VAL A 141 -4.98 -20.22 -9.96
CA VAL A 141 -3.51 -20.30 -10.03
C VAL A 141 -3.05 -20.53 -11.48
N GLU A 142 -3.78 -21.35 -12.22
CA GLU A 142 -3.49 -21.69 -13.63
C GLU A 142 -3.63 -20.46 -14.55
N ASP A 143 -4.69 -19.67 -14.37
CA ASP A 143 -4.91 -18.45 -15.15
C ASP A 143 -3.86 -17.37 -14.81
N TYR A 144 -3.47 -17.27 -13.54
CA TYR A 144 -2.41 -16.36 -13.09
C TYR A 144 -1.07 -16.70 -13.74
N GLU A 145 -0.67 -17.97 -13.76
CA GLU A 145 0.57 -18.42 -14.40
C GLU A 145 0.56 -18.18 -15.91
N LYS A 146 -0.61 -18.31 -16.55
CA LYS A 146 -0.77 -18.03 -17.97
C LYS A 146 -0.64 -16.53 -18.29
N GLU A 147 -1.32 -15.66 -17.55
CA GLU A 147 -1.22 -14.21 -17.72
C GLU A 147 0.22 -13.72 -17.47
N LYS A 148 0.88 -14.32 -16.48
CA LYS A 148 2.31 -14.12 -16.20
C LYS A 148 3.19 -14.51 -17.39
N ALA A 149 2.93 -15.64 -18.04
CA ALA A 149 3.68 -16.08 -19.23
C ALA A 149 3.44 -15.18 -20.45
N GLU A 150 2.28 -14.52 -20.53
CA GLU A 150 1.90 -13.59 -21.60
C GLU A 150 2.51 -12.18 -21.44
N GLY A 151 3.23 -11.91 -20.34
CA GLY A 151 4.07 -10.72 -20.18
C GLY A 151 3.35 -9.46 -19.71
N HIS A 152 2.11 -9.57 -19.25
CA HIS A 152 1.33 -8.46 -18.69
C HIS A 152 1.76 -8.15 -17.24
N HIS A 153 3.02 -7.72 -17.05
CA HIS A 153 3.59 -7.50 -15.72
C HIS A 153 3.22 -6.12 -15.15
N LEU A 154 1.98 -5.97 -14.64
CA LEU A 154 1.71 -4.94 -13.63
C LEU A 154 2.31 -5.31 -12.26
N PHE A 155 2.60 -6.59 -12.06
CA PHE A 155 3.17 -7.16 -10.84
C PHE A 155 4.53 -7.77 -11.16
N ASP A 156 5.56 -7.24 -10.52
CA ASP A 156 6.94 -7.68 -10.64
C ASP A 156 7.13 -8.99 -9.85
N ASP A 157 7.71 -10.01 -10.48
CA ASP A 157 8.01 -11.32 -9.89
C ASP A 157 9.02 -11.24 -8.72
N SER A 158 9.74 -10.12 -8.58
CA SER A 158 10.68 -9.90 -7.48
C SER A 158 10.01 -9.57 -6.13
N MET A 159 8.68 -9.45 -6.10
CA MET A 159 7.96 -8.89 -4.94
C MET A 159 7.88 -9.84 -3.74
N TYR A 160 7.79 -11.16 -3.98
CA TYR A 160 7.66 -12.17 -2.94
C TYR A 160 8.81 -13.17 -2.98
N HIS A 161 9.33 -13.50 -1.80
CA HIS A 161 10.33 -14.56 -1.63
C HIS A 161 9.62 -15.82 -1.13
N VAL A 162 9.74 -16.90 -1.89
CA VAL A 162 9.19 -18.20 -1.49
C VAL A 162 10.25 -18.97 -0.71
N ILE A 163 9.88 -19.43 0.48
CA ILE A 163 10.74 -20.24 1.34
C ILE A 163 10.04 -21.54 1.71
N SER A 164 10.81 -22.62 1.86
CA SER A 164 10.34 -23.89 2.41
C SER A 164 11.07 -24.17 3.72
N LEU A 165 10.32 -24.35 4.80
CA LEU A 165 10.87 -24.58 6.13
C LEU A 165 10.55 -25.99 6.60
N LEU A 166 11.55 -26.71 7.12
CA LEU A 166 11.34 -27.94 7.86
C LEU A 166 10.91 -27.64 9.29
N LYS A 167 10.30 -28.63 9.96
CA LYS A 167 9.89 -28.50 11.36
C LYS A 167 11.07 -28.09 12.25
N GLY A 168 10.95 -26.95 12.91
CA GLY A 168 11.98 -26.40 13.80
C GLY A 168 13.00 -25.48 13.13
N GLN A 169 12.94 -25.31 11.80
CA GLN A 169 13.66 -24.25 11.11
C GLN A 169 12.89 -22.93 11.21
N PHE A 170 13.63 -21.84 11.02
CA PHE A 170 13.10 -20.48 10.99
C PHE A 170 13.78 -19.69 9.88
N HIS A 171 13.12 -18.64 9.43
CA HIS A 171 13.66 -17.66 8.49
C HIS A 171 13.56 -16.28 9.13
N GLU A 172 14.68 -15.56 9.18
CA GLU A 172 14.78 -14.26 9.82
C GLU A 172 15.08 -13.18 8.78
N VAL A 173 14.32 -12.09 8.83
CA VAL A 173 14.54 -10.90 8.00
C VAL A 173 14.97 -9.77 8.92
N VAL A 174 16.17 -9.23 8.70
CA VAL A 174 16.73 -8.13 9.49
C VAL A 174 16.53 -6.80 8.77
N LEU A 175 15.85 -5.87 9.43
CA LEU A 175 15.61 -4.52 8.93
C LEU A 175 16.32 -3.50 9.81
N SER A 176 17.25 -2.74 9.22
CA SER A 176 17.89 -1.60 9.90
C SER A 176 17.07 -0.34 9.63
N ILE A 177 16.44 0.20 10.68
CA ILE A 177 15.59 1.40 10.59
C ILE A 177 16.40 2.60 11.08
N THR A 178 16.82 3.46 10.16
CA THR A 178 17.54 4.71 10.48
C THR A 178 16.59 5.89 10.66
N ASP A 179 15.49 5.90 9.92
CA ASP A 179 14.60 7.06 9.85
C ASP A 179 13.45 6.93 10.85
N LYS A 180 13.37 7.89 11.77
CA LYS A 180 12.30 7.94 12.77
C LYS A 180 10.94 8.19 12.10
N GLY A 181 9.94 7.39 12.46
CA GLY A 181 8.60 7.47 11.88
C GLY A 181 8.41 6.66 10.60
N SER A 182 9.42 5.85 10.23
CA SER A 182 9.27 4.82 9.19
C SER A 182 8.17 3.85 9.54
N VAL A 183 7.46 3.38 8.51
CA VAL A 183 6.44 2.35 8.65
C VAL A 183 6.94 1.09 7.99
N ILE A 184 6.92 -0.02 8.73
CA ILE A 184 7.23 -1.33 8.19
C ILE A 184 5.93 -2.05 7.91
N CYS A 185 5.72 -2.43 6.66
CA CYS A 185 4.63 -3.31 6.25
C CYS A 185 5.22 -4.63 5.75
N TRP A 186 4.58 -5.73 6.12
CA TRP A 186 4.85 -7.04 5.55
C TRP A 186 3.55 -7.76 5.25
N ASP A 187 3.64 -8.63 4.27
CA ASP A 187 2.62 -9.57 3.90
C ASP A 187 3.26 -10.86 3.41
N PHE A 188 2.61 -11.98 3.73
CA PHE A 188 3.02 -13.30 3.30
C PHE A 188 1.83 -14.26 3.31
N ASP A 189 1.95 -15.30 2.49
CA ASP A 189 0.98 -16.39 2.41
C ASP A 189 1.55 -17.66 3.03
N VAL A 190 0.72 -18.35 3.81
CA VAL A 190 1.05 -19.66 4.36
C VAL A 190 0.55 -20.72 3.40
N MET A 191 1.48 -21.32 2.65
CA MET A 191 1.14 -22.26 1.58
C MET A 191 0.84 -23.68 2.06
N LYS A 192 1.47 -24.10 3.16
CA LYS A 192 1.36 -25.47 3.69
C LYS A 192 1.79 -25.51 5.15
N ASP A 193 0.93 -26.13 5.98
CA ASP A 193 1.10 -26.27 7.43
C ASP A 193 1.16 -24.94 8.20
N ASP A 194 0.80 -24.97 9.49
CA ASP A 194 0.79 -23.77 10.34
C ASP A 194 2.22 -23.23 10.58
N VAL A 195 2.37 -21.91 10.57
CA VAL A 195 3.65 -21.22 10.88
C VAL A 195 3.49 -20.25 12.05
N SER A 196 4.57 -20.08 12.81
CA SER A 196 4.65 -19.05 13.85
C SER A 196 5.43 -17.85 13.33
N PHE A 197 4.82 -16.67 13.39
CA PHE A 197 5.43 -15.41 12.99
C PHE A 197 5.65 -14.50 14.21
N CYS A 198 6.86 -13.95 14.33
CA CYS A 198 7.27 -13.11 15.45
C CYS A 198 8.02 -11.88 14.95
N VAL A 199 7.85 -10.76 15.66
CA VAL A 199 8.57 -9.51 15.37
C VAL A 199 9.35 -9.11 16.60
N PHE A 200 10.66 -8.97 16.44
CA PHE A 200 11.55 -8.52 17.50
C PHE A 200 12.14 -7.15 17.17
N ARG A 201 12.43 -6.38 18.20
CA ARG A 201 13.13 -5.10 18.11
C ARG A 201 14.34 -5.12 19.03
N THR A 202 15.48 -4.67 18.51
CA THR A 202 16.67 -4.38 19.30
C THR A 202 17.18 -2.97 18.99
N GLN A 203 17.86 -2.36 19.96
CA GLN A 203 18.68 -1.15 19.74
C GLN A 203 20.18 -1.49 19.72
N GLN A 204 20.53 -2.72 20.08
CA GLN A 204 21.91 -3.18 20.07
C GLN A 204 22.31 -3.52 18.63
N PRO A 205 23.54 -3.20 18.21
CA PRO A 205 24.04 -3.61 16.91
C PRO A 205 24.04 -5.13 16.83
N LEU A 206 23.43 -5.68 15.78
CA LEU A 206 23.54 -7.10 15.48
C LEU A 206 24.97 -7.40 15.01
N PRO A 207 25.53 -8.58 15.35
CA PRO A 207 26.81 -9.00 14.82
C PRO A 207 26.74 -9.06 13.28
N PRO A 208 27.84 -8.77 12.57
CA PRO A 208 27.87 -8.91 11.13
C PRO A 208 27.53 -10.37 10.74
N PRO A 209 26.76 -10.58 9.66
CA PRO A 209 26.49 -11.93 9.18
C PRO A 209 27.83 -12.62 8.92
N GLU A 210 28.00 -13.84 9.43
CA GLU A 210 29.18 -14.65 9.14
C GLU A 210 29.26 -14.78 7.61
N LYS A 211 30.32 -14.24 7.01
CA LYS A 211 30.51 -14.35 5.56
C LYS A 211 30.69 -15.83 5.23
N GLU A 212 29.76 -16.41 4.49
CA GLU A 212 30.03 -17.66 3.79
C GLU A 212 31.21 -17.42 2.84
N GLN A 213 32.35 -18.00 3.19
CA GLN A 213 33.51 -18.05 2.29
C GLN A 213 33.16 -19.03 1.18
N ASN A 214 32.54 -18.57 0.09
CA ASN A 214 32.61 -19.15 -1.25
C ASN A 214 31.80 -18.28 -2.23
N GLU A 215 32.41 -17.22 -2.74
CA GLU A 215 32.02 -16.65 -4.04
C GLU A 215 33.25 -15.94 -4.60
N GLU A 216 33.92 -16.61 -5.53
CA GLU A 216 35.00 -16.04 -6.33
C GLU A 216 34.45 -14.86 -7.16
N GLU A 217 35.27 -13.82 -7.24
CA GLU A 217 35.02 -12.54 -7.87
C GLU A 217 34.47 -12.64 -9.30
N LEU A 218 33.38 -11.92 -9.59
CA LEU A 218 33.19 -11.34 -10.92
C LEU A 218 32.75 -9.88 -10.80
N GLN A 219 33.70 -8.98 -11.09
CA GLN A 219 33.52 -7.54 -11.14
C GLN A 219 32.59 -7.14 -12.30
N GLY A 220 31.56 -6.36 -12.01
CA GLY A 220 30.74 -5.67 -13.00
C GLY A 220 29.72 -4.74 -12.33
N CYS A 221 29.84 -3.44 -12.59
CA CYS A 221 29.04 -2.38 -11.96
C CYS A 221 27.53 -2.50 -12.22
N GLY A 222 26.72 -2.32 -11.17
CA GLY A 222 25.30 -1.97 -11.24
C GLY A 222 24.39 -2.88 -10.41
N HIS A 223 23.88 -2.35 -9.29
CA HIS A 223 22.76 -2.82 -8.43
C HIS A 223 22.68 -4.33 -8.11
N PRO A 224 22.73 -4.75 -6.82
CA PRO A 224 22.51 -6.15 -6.49
C PRO A 224 21.01 -6.49 -6.62
N SER A 225 20.65 -7.02 -7.78
CA SER A 225 19.60 -8.03 -7.89
C SER A 225 20.19 -9.33 -7.35
N LEU A 226 19.68 -9.80 -6.21
CA LEU A 226 20.08 -11.12 -5.69
C LEU A 226 19.57 -12.20 -6.67
N PRO A 227 20.35 -13.24 -6.98
CA PRO A 227 19.98 -14.21 -8.02
C PRO A 227 18.79 -15.07 -7.57
N LEU A 228 17.91 -15.36 -8.53
CA LEU A 228 16.95 -16.47 -8.43
C LEU A 228 17.71 -17.78 -8.13
N GLY A 229 17.48 -18.33 -6.95
CA GLY A 229 17.90 -19.66 -6.58
C GLY A 229 16.93 -20.20 -5.54
N MET A 230 16.29 -21.33 -5.86
CA MET A 230 15.66 -22.20 -4.88
C MET A 230 16.69 -22.49 -3.78
N LEU A 231 16.64 -21.76 -2.66
CA LEU A 231 17.52 -22.04 -1.53
C LEU A 231 17.02 -23.32 -0.86
N ASN A 232 17.57 -24.46 -1.29
CA ASN A 232 17.60 -25.67 -0.48
C ASN A 232 18.50 -25.38 0.72
N LEU A 233 17.88 -24.96 1.82
CA LEU A 233 18.55 -24.60 3.06
C LEU A 233 18.90 -25.89 3.83
N GLU A 234 19.90 -26.62 3.34
CA GLU A 234 20.48 -27.81 4.02
C GLU A 234 21.51 -27.42 5.09
N THR A 235 21.89 -26.15 5.20
CA THR A 235 22.74 -25.63 6.28
C THR A 235 21.90 -25.20 7.49
N PRO A 236 22.34 -25.49 8.74
CA PRO A 236 21.63 -25.03 9.92
C PRO A 236 21.66 -23.50 9.96
N VAL A 237 20.50 -22.88 9.79
CA VAL A 237 20.33 -21.43 9.92
C VAL A 237 20.65 -21.05 11.35
N HIS A 238 21.79 -20.40 11.57
CA HIS A 238 22.09 -19.78 12.85
C HIS A 238 21.23 -18.52 12.99
N SER A 239 20.55 -18.38 14.13
CA SER A 239 19.78 -17.17 14.41
C SER A 239 20.71 -15.97 14.43
N VAL A 240 20.26 -14.86 13.85
CA VAL A 240 20.94 -13.57 13.90
C VAL A 240 20.99 -13.02 15.32
N ILE A 241 20.14 -13.53 16.22
CA ILE A 241 20.14 -13.16 17.64
C ILE A 241 21.22 -13.97 18.35
N PRO A 242 22.23 -13.30 18.96
CA PRO A 242 23.27 -13.98 19.72
C PRO A 242 22.70 -14.83 20.87
N LYS A 243 23.30 -16.00 21.11
CA LYS A 243 22.82 -16.95 22.13
C LYS A 243 22.89 -16.41 23.56
N ASP A 244 23.73 -15.41 23.80
CA ASP A 244 23.91 -14.73 25.08
C ASP A 244 22.92 -13.58 25.31
N TRP A 245 22.11 -13.22 24.31
CA TRP A 245 21.11 -12.16 24.42
C TRP A 245 19.84 -12.62 25.15
N VAL A 246 19.28 -11.72 25.97
CA VAL A 246 18.12 -11.99 26.81
C VAL A 246 16.90 -11.19 26.35
N LEU A 247 15.77 -11.87 26.13
CA LEU A 247 14.49 -11.26 25.82
C LEU A 247 14.03 -10.32 26.95
N GLY A 248 13.60 -9.11 26.59
CA GLY A 248 13.20 -8.05 27.52
C GLY A 248 14.37 -7.22 28.05
N LYS A 249 15.61 -7.53 27.68
CA LYS A 249 16.81 -6.75 28.02
C LYS A 249 17.55 -6.31 26.76
N ASP A 250 17.97 -7.25 25.94
CA ASP A 250 18.81 -6.99 24.76
C ASP A 250 17.97 -6.85 23.49
N TYR A 251 16.86 -7.58 23.43
CA TYR A 251 15.84 -7.47 22.39
C TYR A 251 14.44 -7.63 22.99
N PHE A 252 13.42 -7.11 22.31
CA PHE A 252 12.05 -7.02 22.80
C PHE A 252 11.09 -7.59 21.77
N LEU A 253 10.11 -8.35 22.22
CA LEU A 253 9.01 -8.80 21.38
C LEU A 253 8.06 -7.61 21.12
N VAL A 254 7.82 -7.29 19.85
CA VAL A 254 6.96 -6.15 19.46
C VAL A 254 5.49 -6.49 19.66
N GLU A 255 5.08 -7.70 19.26
CA GLU A 255 3.74 -8.25 19.45
C GLU A 255 3.77 -9.75 19.74
N THR A 256 2.70 -10.26 20.33
CA THR A 256 2.57 -11.70 20.61
C THR A 256 2.75 -12.51 19.33
N ALA A 257 3.45 -13.65 19.43
CA ALA A 257 3.67 -14.55 18.30
C ALA A 257 2.33 -14.89 17.63
N LEU A 258 2.25 -14.63 16.33
CA LEU A 258 1.09 -14.94 15.49
C LEU A 258 1.21 -16.39 15.03
N THR A 259 0.18 -17.20 15.31
CA THR A 259 0.04 -18.51 14.68
C THR A 259 -0.78 -18.34 13.41
N CYS A 260 -0.14 -18.45 12.26
CA CYS A 260 -0.74 -18.29 10.94
C CYS A 260 -1.08 -19.68 10.40
N LYS A 261 -2.33 -19.88 10.00
CA LYS A 261 -2.85 -21.19 9.57
C LYS A 261 -2.55 -21.47 8.11
N ASP A 262 -2.52 -22.75 7.77
CA ASP A 262 -2.46 -23.20 6.38
C ASP A 262 -3.54 -22.52 5.50
N GLY A 263 -3.11 -21.92 4.39
CA GLY A 263 -3.95 -21.17 3.45
C GLY A 263 -4.31 -19.74 3.88
N GLU A 264 -3.73 -19.22 4.96
CA GLU A 264 -3.92 -17.83 5.37
C GLU A 264 -2.97 -16.86 4.65
N SER A 265 -3.54 -15.74 4.22
CA SER A 265 -2.79 -14.54 3.82
C SER A 265 -2.72 -13.58 4.99
N VAL A 266 -1.51 -13.22 5.40
CA VAL A 266 -1.26 -12.33 6.53
C VAL A 266 -0.74 -11.01 6.01
N GLN A 267 -1.30 -9.90 6.50
CA GLN A 267 -0.80 -8.56 6.22
C GLN A 267 -0.86 -7.68 7.47
N VAL A 268 0.29 -7.11 7.85
CA VAL A 268 0.43 -6.25 9.03
C VAL A 268 1.37 -5.09 8.72
N CYS A 269 1.13 -3.94 9.35
CA CYS A 269 2.09 -2.84 9.33
C CYS A 269 2.27 -2.22 10.72
N PHE A 270 3.49 -1.76 11.00
CA PHE A 270 3.92 -1.16 12.26
C PHE A 270 4.55 0.22 12.05
N LEU A 271 4.39 1.08 13.06
CA LEU A 271 4.98 2.41 13.20
C LEU A 271 6.20 2.41 14.13
#